data_AF-A0A0H3DUU3-F1
#
_entry.id   AF-A0A0H3DUU3-F1
#
_cell.length_a   1.000
_cell.length_b   1.000
_cell.length_c   1.000
_cell.angle_alpha   90.00
_cell.angle_beta   90.00
_cell.angle_gamma   90.00
#
_symmetry.space_group_name_H-M   'P 1'
#
loop_
_entity.id
_entity.type
_entity.pdbx_description
1 polymer ?
#
loop_
_entity_poly.entity_id
_entity_poly.type
_entity_poly.pdbx_seq_one_letter_code
_entity_poly.pdbx_strand_id
1 'polypeptide(L)' 'MSASIHGHDVMRMMLASDTSYTRDALIAAIGQRFGADARFHTCSAEDLSAAELVDLLAERGKFVPAAGGFTTRADKICRH' A
#
# COMPACT_ATOMS: atom_id res chain seq x y z
N MET A 1 12.71 17.02 8.70
CA MET A 1 11.37 16.88 8.11
C MET A 1 11.13 15.41 7.90
N SER A 2 10.49 14.76 8.87
CA SER A 2 10.30 13.30 8.88
C SER A 2 9.30 12.96 7.78
N ALA A 3 9.82 12.52 6.64
CA ALA A 3 9.01 12.07 5.51
C ALA A 3 8.42 10.69 5.85
N SER A 4 7.52 10.64 6.82
CA SER A 4 6.77 9.43 7.13
C SER A 4 5.86 9.13 5.94
N ILE A 5 6.01 7.95 5.33
CA ILE A 5 5.20 7.57 4.16
C ILE A 5 3.93 6.91 4.67
N HIS A 6 2.78 7.49 4.34
CA HIS A 6 1.51 6.98 4.83
C HIS A 6 1.04 5.86 3.91
N GLY A 7 0.41 4.80 4.44
CA GLY A 7 -0.12 3.69 3.62
C GLY A 7 -1.08 4.16 2.51
N HIS A 8 -1.68 5.33 2.66
CA HIS A 8 -2.49 6.00 1.64
C HIS A 8 -1.70 6.40 0.38
N ASP A 9 -0.40 6.67 0.47
CA ASP A 9 0.43 6.99 -0.70
C ASP A 9 0.62 5.76 -1.59
N VAL A 10 0.78 4.58 -0.98
CA VAL A 10 0.80 3.29 -1.69
C VAL A 10 -0.54 3.03 -2.37
N MET A 11 -1.66 3.27 -1.68
CA MET A 11 -2.99 3.11 -2.29
C MET A 11 -3.22 4.07 -3.46
N ARG A 12 -2.76 5.32 -3.36
CA ARG A 12 -2.79 6.29 -4.48
C ARG A 12 -1.95 5.82 -5.67
N MET A 13 -0.77 5.25 -5.42
CA MET A 13 0.07 4.67 -6.47
C MET A 13 -0.64 3.54 -7.21
N MET A 14 -1.31 2.64 -6.47
CA MET A 14 -2.07 1.54 -7.06
C MET A 14 -3.24 2.06 -7.91
N LEU A 15 -3.99 3.06 -7.42
CA LEU A 15 -5.09 3.68 -8.18
C LEU A 15 -4.61 4.34 -9.48
N ALA A 16 -3.45 4.99 -9.45
CA ALA A 16 -2.88 5.61 -10.63
C ALA A 16 -2.43 4.58 -11.68
N SER A 17 -2.22 3.32 -11.29
CA SER A 17 -1.71 2.28 -12.18
C SER A 17 -2.82 1.44 -12.82
N ASP A 18 -4.09 1.59 -12.42
CA ASP A 18 -5.29 0.90 -12.96
C ASP A 18 -5.12 -0.63 -13.22
N THR A 19 -4.13 -1.25 -12.57
CA THR A 19 -3.70 -2.63 -12.78
C THR A 19 -3.82 -3.40 -11.47
N SER A 20 -4.09 -4.69 -11.55
CA SER A 20 -4.05 -5.58 -10.39
C SER A 20 -2.60 -5.87 -9.99
N TYR A 21 -2.37 -5.97 -8.68
CA TYR A 21 -1.09 -6.33 -8.11
C TYR A 21 -1.23 -7.64 -7.32
N THR A 22 -0.17 -8.44 -7.32
CA THR A 22 0.02 -9.50 -6.33
C THR A 22 0.77 -8.94 -5.12
N ARG A 23 0.81 -9.71 -4.03
CA ARG A 23 1.52 -9.32 -2.80
C ARG A 23 2.99 -8.97 -3.09
N ASP A 24 3.71 -9.88 -3.75
CA ASP A 24 5.10 -9.68 -4.12
C ASP A 24 5.30 -8.53 -5.12
N ALA A 25 4.42 -8.40 -6.13
CA ALA A 25 4.51 -7.32 -7.09
C ALA A 25 4.30 -5.95 -6.43
N LEU A 26 3.37 -5.86 -5.49
CA LEU A 26 3.12 -4.63 -4.74
C LEU A 26 4.31 -4.28 -3.84
N ILE A 27 4.87 -5.26 -3.11
CA ILE A 27 6.07 -5.04 -2.27
C ILE A 27 7.23 -4.54 -3.13
N ALA A 28 7.48 -5.15 -4.29
CA ALA A 28 8.52 -4.73 -5.21
C ALA A 28 8.25 -3.33 -5.79
N ALA A 29 7.00 -3.02 -6.15
CA ALA A 29 6.62 -1.71 -6.66
C ALA A 29 6.78 -0.61 -5.60
N ILE A 30 6.40 -0.91 -4.35
CA ILE A 30 6.61 -0.02 -3.20
C ILE A 30 8.10 0.24 -3.01
N GLY A 31 8.93 -0.82 -2.99
CA GLY A 31 10.39 -0.69 -2.84
C GLY A 31 11.03 0.12 -3.97
N GLN A 32 10.57 -0.02 -5.21
CA GLN A 32 11.05 0.77 -6.35
C GLN A 32 10.59 2.24 -6.29
N ARG A 33 9.38 2.49 -5.79
CA ARG A 33 8.79 3.84 -5.79
C ARG A 33 9.22 4.68 -4.60
N PHE A 34 9.27 4.06 -3.42
CA PHE A 34 9.52 4.73 -2.14
C PHE A 34 10.91 4.42 -1.56
N GLY A 35 11.57 3.36 -2.04
CA GLY A 35 12.84 2.86 -1.53
C GLY A 35 12.68 1.53 -0.80
N ALA A 36 13.64 0.63 -0.96
CA ALA A 36 13.62 -0.69 -0.30
C ALA A 36 13.64 -0.59 1.24
N ASP A 37 14.29 0.46 1.77
CA ASP A 37 14.38 0.76 3.21
C ASP A 37 13.30 1.73 3.70
N ALA A 38 12.31 2.04 2.86
CA ALA A 38 11.21 2.93 3.22
C ALA A 38 10.38 2.34 4.37
N ARG A 39 10.07 3.20 5.34
CA ARG A 39 9.20 2.86 6.47
C ARG A 39 7.84 3.51 6.30
N PHE A 40 6.82 2.70 6.53
CA PHE A 40 5.44 3.06 6.33
C PHE A 40 4.72 3.18 7.66
N HIS A 41 3.75 4.07 7.70
CA HIS A 41 2.84 4.16 8.83
C HIS A 41 1.41 4.20 8.31
N THR A 42 0.49 3.81 9.17
CA THR A 42 -0.95 3.83 8.98
C THR A 42 -1.57 4.47 10.22
N CYS A 43 -2.84 4.83 10.16
CA CYS A 43 -3.54 5.44 11.30
C CYS A 43 -3.54 4.58 12.58
N SER A 44 -3.18 3.31 12.52
CA SER A 44 -3.19 2.39 13.65
C SER A 44 -1.87 1.68 13.92
N ALA A 45 -0.86 1.85 13.06
CA ALA A 45 0.43 1.16 13.17
C ALA A 45 1.51 1.96 12.45
N GLU A 46 2.72 1.98 13.00
CA GLU A 46 3.85 2.78 12.54
C GLU A 46 5.11 1.91 12.38
N ASP A 47 6.12 2.43 11.66
CA ASP A 47 7.39 1.75 11.37
C ASP A 47 7.29 0.40 10.62
N LEU A 48 6.28 0.28 9.77
CA LEU A 48 6.01 -0.93 8.98
C LEU A 48 6.95 -1.02 7.78
N SER A 49 7.42 -2.23 7.47
CA SER A 49 8.00 -2.55 6.16
C SER A 49 6.94 -2.60 5.05
N ALA A 50 7.36 -2.61 3.79
CA ALA A 50 6.44 -2.76 2.65
C ALA A 50 5.60 -4.05 2.76
N ALA A 51 6.19 -5.16 3.23
CA ALA A 51 5.48 -6.42 3.42
C ALA A 51 4.42 -6.32 4.53
N GLU A 52 4.80 -5.79 5.69
CA GLU A 52 3.88 -5.64 6.82
C GLU A 52 2.74 -4.65 6.51
N LEU A 53 3.04 -3.59 5.77
CA LEU A 53 2.02 -2.66 5.29
C LEU A 53 1.00 -3.40 4.40
N VAL A 54 1.46 -4.21 3.46
CA VAL A 54 0.59 -4.96 2.55
C VAL A 54 -0.25 -5.98 3.32
N ASP A 55 0.32 -6.71 4.28
CA ASP A 55 -0.44 -7.64 5.12
C ASP A 55 -1.51 -6.92 5.92
N LEU A 56 -1.15 -5.81 6.57
CA LEU A 56 -2.08 -5.03 7.38
C LEU A 56 -3.23 -4.46 6.54
N LEU A 57 -2.95 -3.98 5.32
CA LEU A 57 -3.98 -3.53 4.39
C LEU A 57 -4.88 -4.68 3.90
N ALA A 58 -4.31 -5.86 3.67
CA ALA A 58 -5.06 -7.06 3.31
C ALA A 58 -6.00 -7.50 4.43
N GLU A 59 -5.49 -7.58 5.67
CA GLU A 59 -6.27 -7.91 6.88
C GLU A 59 -7.40 -6.89 7.13
N ARG A 60 -7.14 -5.60 6.86
CA ARG A 60 -8.13 -4.53 6.99
C ARG A 60 -9.18 -4.53 5.87
N GLY A 61 -9.10 -5.42 4.88
CA GLY A 61 -10.01 -5.46 3.74
C GLY A 61 -9.92 -4.22 2.85
N LYS A 62 -8.74 -3.60 2.77
CA LYS A 62 -8.46 -2.43 1.91
C LYS A 62 -8.18 -2.82 0.46
N PHE A 63 -7.90 -4.09 0.22
CA PHE A 63 -7.71 -4.65 -1.11
C PHE A 63 -8.99 -5.31 -1.62
N VAL A 64 -9.28 -5.05 -2.88
CA VAL A 64 -10.40 -5.63 -3.62
C VAL A 64 -9.83 -6.71 -4.54
N PRO A 65 -10.25 -7.97 -4.41
CA PRO A 65 -9.78 -9.04 -5.30
C PRO A 65 -10.13 -8.69 -6.76
N ALA A 66 -9.17 -8.90 -7.65
CA ALA A 66 -9.27 -8.60 -9.07
C ALA A 66 -8.66 -9.74 -9.89
N ALA A 67 -8.91 -9.77 -11.20
CA ALA A 67 -8.30 -10.76 -12.07
C ALA A 67 -6.76 -10.70 -11.96
N GLY A 68 -6.14 -11.78 -11.49
CA GLY A 68 -4.68 -11.89 -11.33
C GLY A 68 -4.10 -11.35 -10.01
N GLY A 69 -4.93 -10.95 -9.04
CA GLY A 69 -4.44 -10.51 -7.73
C GLY A 69 -5.45 -9.63 -7.00
N PHE A 70 -5.04 -8.43 -6.64
CA PHE A 70 -5.89 -7.47 -5.97
C PHE A 70 -5.60 -6.04 -6.43
N THR A 71 -6.63 -5.21 -6.37
CA THR A 71 -6.54 -3.77 -6.60
C THR A 71 -6.98 -3.03 -5.33
N THR A 72 -6.88 -1.71 -5.33
CA THR A 72 -7.45 -0.86 -4.29
C THR A 72 -8.47 0.09 -4.92
N ARG A 73 -9.23 0.79 -4.09
CA ARG A 73 -10.23 1.75 -4.55
C ARG A 73 -10.08 3.07 -3.81
N ALA A 74 -10.37 4.17 -4.50
CA ALA A 74 -10.28 5.52 -3.95
C ALA A 74 -11.23 5.71 -2.75
N ASP A 75 -12.35 4.99 -2.71
CA ASP A 75 -13.32 4.98 -1.60
C ASP A 75 -12.76 4.37 -0.30
N LYS A 76 -11.66 3.61 -0.37
CA LYS A 76 -10.98 3.01 0.79
C LYS A 76 -9.87 3.89 1.38
N ILE A 77 -9.51 4.99 0.70
CA ILE A 77 -8.53 5.97 1.15
C ILE A 77 -9.22 6.96 2.09
N CYS A 78 -8.86 6.93 3.36
CA CYS A 78 -9.38 7.89 4.33
C CYS A 78 -8.76 9.27 4.08
N ARG A 79 -9.59 10.33 4.10
CA ARG A 79 -9.18 11.74 3.99
C ARG A 79 -8.80 12.38 5.35
N HIS A 80 -8.40 11.57 6.33
CA HIS A 80 -8.16 12.07 7.69
C HIS A 80 -6.87 12.88 7.77
#